data_AF-A0A4S8J7H8-F1
#
_entry.id   AF-A0A4S8J7H8-F1
#
_cell.length_a   1.000
_cell.length_b   1.000
_cell.length_c   1.000
_cell.angle_alpha   90.00
_cell.angle_beta   90.00
_cell.angle_gamma   90.00
#
_symmetry.space_group_name_H-M   'P 1'
#
loop_
_entity.id
_entity.type
_entity.pdbx_description
1 polymer ?
#
loop_
_entity_poly.entity_id
_entity_poly.type
_entity_poly.pdbx_seq_one_letter_code
_entity_poly.pdbx_strand_id
1 'polypeptide(L)'
;MGGTLECFSSFLGSDRRHKKRKQFQTVELKVRMDCEGCELKVRNALSTMRGVQSVDINRKQYKVTVTGYVEPHKVIKRVQSTGKKAELWPYVPYNLVAHPYVAPTYDKKAPPGYVRNMEVITVSSQVVRPEDQLTSLFSDDNPNACSIM
;
A
#
# COMPACT_ATOMS: atom_id res chain seq x y z
N MET A 1 -31.62 -45.79 30.56
CA MET A 1 -32.06 -44.96 29.42
C MET A 1 -31.54 -43.54 29.63
N GLY A 2 -30.29 -43.28 29.25
CA GLY A 2 -29.68 -41.94 29.31
C GLY A 2 -29.32 -41.53 27.89
N GLY A 3 -30.20 -40.77 27.25
CA GLY A 3 -30.11 -40.40 25.85
C GLY A 3 -29.40 -39.06 25.62
N THR A 4 -28.33 -39.10 24.83
CA THR A 4 -28.16 -38.30 23.61
C THR A 4 -28.50 -36.80 23.66
N LEU A 5 -27.79 -36.01 24.47
CA LEU A 5 -27.80 -34.54 24.37
C LEU A 5 -26.43 -33.90 24.05
N GLU A 6 -25.48 -34.68 23.50
CA GLU A 6 -24.17 -34.16 23.05
C GLU A 6 -24.07 -34.13 21.51
N CYS A 7 -25.09 -33.60 20.83
CA CYS A 7 -25.06 -33.49 19.35
C CYS A 7 -25.70 -32.20 18.82
N PHE A 8 -25.69 -31.12 19.61
CA PHE A 8 -26.18 -29.81 19.16
C PHE A 8 -25.07 -28.74 19.04
N SER A 9 -23.84 -29.03 19.46
CA SER A 9 -22.70 -28.10 19.37
C SER A 9 -22.02 -28.08 17.99
N SER A 10 -22.22 -29.11 17.16
CA SER A 10 -21.52 -29.26 15.87
C SER A 10 -22.12 -28.47 14.70
N PHE A 11 -23.33 -27.91 14.84
CA PHE A 11 -24.07 -27.35 13.71
C PHE A 11 -24.04 -25.82 13.58
N LEU A 12 -23.62 -25.07 14.62
CA LEU A 12 -23.74 -23.60 14.64
C LEU A 12 -22.41 -22.84 14.43
N GLY A 13 -21.36 -23.53 13.97
CA GLY A 13 -20.06 -22.91 13.67
C GLY A 13 -19.81 -22.65 12.19
N SER A 14 -20.82 -22.37 11.36
CA SER A 14 -20.59 -21.91 9.99
C SER A 14 -20.12 -20.46 10.00
N ASP A 15 -18.84 -20.26 10.31
CA ASP A 15 -18.13 -19.01 10.09
C ASP A 15 -18.17 -18.70 8.58
N ARG A 16 -19.23 -18.00 8.16
CA ARG A 16 -19.34 -17.46 6.80
C ARG A 16 -18.24 -16.41 6.70
N ARG A 17 -17.05 -16.83 6.28
CA ARG A 17 -15.95 -15.95 5.92
C ARG A 17 -16.45 -15.02 4.81
N HIS A 18 -16.88 -13.83 5.21
CA HIS A 18 -17.31 -12.79 4.28
C HIS A 18 -16.09 -12.44 3.43
N LYS A 19 -16.10 -12.92 2.18
CA LYS A 19 -15.04 -12.66 1.22
C LYS A 19 -15.10 -11.19 0.85
N LYS A 20 -14.34 -10.35 1.57
CA LYS A 20 -14.21 -8.91 1.28
C LYS A 20 -13.85 -8.75 -0.20
N ARG A 21 -14.67 -7.98 -0.92
CA ARG A 21 -14.40 -7.61 -2.31
C ARG A 21 -13.15 -6.73 -2.33
N LYS A 22 -12.22 -7.04 -3.23
CA LYS A 22 -11.01 -6.25 -3.41
C LYS A 22 -11.39 -4.89 -4.00
N GLN A 23 -10.72 -3.83 -3.55
CA GLN A 23 -10.90 -2.50 -4.11
C GLN A 23 -10.22 -2.38 -5.47
N PHE A 24 -10.78 -1.54 -6.35
CA PHE A 24 -10.12 -1.17 -7.60
C PHE A 24 -8.98 -0.21 -7.28
N GLN A 25 -7.76 -0.56 -7.63
CA GLN A 25 -6.57 0.22 -7.29
C GLN A 25 -5.61 0.30 -8.48
N THR A 26 -4.92 1.44 -8.55
CA THR A 26 -3.78 1.66 -9.43
C THR A 26 -2.52 1.54 -8.59
N VAL A 27 -1.68 0.55 -8.88
CA VAL A 27 -0.44 0.27 -8.16
C VAL A 27 0.73 0.59 -9.06
N GLU A 28 1.57 1.53 -8.63
CA GLU A 28 2.79 1.90 -9.32
C GLU A 28 3.99 1.26 -8.63
N LEU A 29 4.85 0.58 -9.40
CA LEU A 29 6.03 -0.12 -8.91
C LEU A 29 7.29 0.38 -9.62
N LYS A 30 8.38 0.43 -8.86
CA LYS A 30 9.73 0.64 -9.36
C LYS A 30 10.42 -0.71 -9.54
N VAL A 31 10.79 -1.05 -10.76
CA VAL A 31 11.38 -2.36 -11.12
C VAL A 31 12.54 -2.17 -12.08
N ARG A 32 13.73 -2.66 -11.71
CA ARG A 32 14.90 -2.60 -12.60
C ARG A 32 14.75 -3.58 -13.77
N MET A 33 14.82 -3.04 -14.99
CA MET A 33 14.64 -3.79 -16.24
C MET A 33 15.63 -3.32 -17.29
N ASP A 34 16.62 -4.16 -17.62
CA ASP A 34 17.70 -3.79 -18.53
C ASP A 34 17.46 -4.29 -19.98
N CYS A 35 16.50 -5.20 -20.16
CA CYS A 35 16.34 -6.00 -21.37
C CYS A 35 14.88 -6.19 -21.79
N GLU A 36 14.63 -6.44 -23.08
CA GLU A 36 13.27 -6.67 -23.59
C GLU A 36 12.64 -7.94 -23.02
N GLY A 37 13.44 -9.00 -22.88
CA GLY A 37 13.01 -10.24 -22.23
C GLY A 37 12.62 -10.04 -20.76
N CYS A 38 13.20 -9.04 -20.10
CA CYS A 38 12.91 -8.69 -18.72
C CYS A 38 11.51 -8.05 -18.63
N GLU A 39 11.20 -7.14 -19.55
CA GLU A 39 9.87 -6.54 -19.67
C GLU A 39 8.82 -7.61 -19.97
N LEU A 40 9.05 -8.47 -20.96
CA LEU A 40 8.09 -9.51 -21.34
C LEU A 40 7.81 -10.48 -20.18
N LYS A 41 8.84 -10.87 -19.41
CA LYS A 41 8.67 -11.71 -18.22
C LYS A 41 7.80 -11.03 -17.17
N VAL A 42 8.05 -9.75 -16.87
CA VAL A 42 7.27 -9.00 -15.88
C VAL A 42 5.83 -8.78 -16.36
N ARG A 43 5.65 -8.39 -17.64
CA ARG A 43 4.34 -8.23 -18.27
C ARG A 43 3.52 -9.51 -18.18
N ASN A 44 4.10 -10.63 -18.58
CA ASN A 44 3.42 -11.94 -18.54
C ASN A 44 3.08 -12.33 -17.10
N ALA A 45 4.02 -12.17 -16.16
CA ALA A 45 3.80 -12.51 -14.76
C ALA A 45 2.64 -11.72 -14.13
N LEU A 46 2.49 -10.44 -14.50
CA LEU A 46 1.41 -9.55 -14.04
C LEU A 46 0.08 -9.82 -14.76
N SER A 47 0.09 -10.05 -16.07
CA SER A 47 -1.12 -10.36 -16.84
C SER A 47 -1.78 -11.68 -16.41
N THR A 48 -1.00 -12.66 -15.92
CA THR A 48 -1.54 -13.92 -15.37
C THR A 48 -2.19 -13.75 -13.98
N MET A 49 -2.01 -12.60 -13.31
CA MET A 49 -2.59 -12.38 -11.99
C MET A 49 -4.11 -12.18 -12.06
N ARG A 50 -4.84 -12.83 -11.14
CA ARG A 50 -6.30 -12.66 -11.04
C ARG A 50 -6.66 -11.27 -10.54
N GLY A 51 -7.46 -10.55 -11.34
CA GLY A 51 -8.00 -9.23 -11.02
C GLY A 51 -7.25 -8.06 -11.67
N VAL A 52 -6.18 -8.33 -12.41
CA VAL A 52 -5.50 -7.30 -13.22
C VAL A 52 -6.33 -7.00 -14.46
N GLN A 53 -6.52 -5.72 -14.76
CA GLN A 53 -7.25 -5.24 -15.94
C GLN A 53 -6.29 -4.68 -16.99
N SER A 54 -5.31 -3.87 -16.58
CA SER A 54 -4.30 -3.34 -17.49
C SER A 54 -2.92 -3.25 -16.84
N VAL A 55 -1.89 -3.40 -17.65
CA VAL A 55 -0.48 -3.32 -17.24
C VAL A 55 0.23 -2.42 -18.23
N ASP A 56 0.77 -1.32 -17.73
CA ASP A 56 1.61 -0.39 -18.49
C ASP A 56 3.04 -0.43 -17.95
N ILE A 57 4.02 -0.49 -18.85
CA ILE A 57 5.43 -0.63 -18.49
C ILE A 57 6.25 0.45 -19.19
N ASN A 58 6.89 1.29 -18.39
CA ASN A 58 7.77 2.35 -18.84
C ASN A 58 9.23 1.98 -18.55
N ARG A 59 9.90 1.37 -19.54
CA ARG A 59 11.31 0.96 -19.43
C ARG A 59 12.25 2.11 -19.07
N LYS A 60 12.04 3.29 -19.66
CA LYS A 60 12.87 4.50 -19.45
C LYS A 60 12.89 4.97 -17.99
N GLN A 61 11.77 4.80 -17.28
CA GLN A 61 11.60 5.26 -15.90
C GLN A 61 11.69 4.10 -14.89
N TYR A 62 11.89 2.86 -15.35
CA TYR A 62 11.78 1.67 -14.51
C TYR A 62 10.44 1.60 -13.75
N LYS A 63 9.37 2.11 -14.38
CA LYS A 63 8.05 2.26 -13.77
C LYS A 63 7.07 1.26 -14.37
N VAL A 64 6.35 0.55 -13.51
CA VAL A 64 5.28 -0.37 -13.88
C VAL A 64 4.00 0.09 -13.24
N THR A 65 2.95 0.28 -14.03
CA THR A 65 1.62 0.69 -13.57
C THR A 65 0.66 -0.47 -13.78
N VAL A 66 0.05 -0.94 -12.69
CA VAL A 66 -0.94 -2.03 -12.71
C VAL A 66 -2.27 -1.48 -12.26
N THR A 67 -3.31 -1.65 -13.08
CA THR A 67 -4.67 -1.26 -12.72
C THR A 67 -5.54 -2.50 -12.58
N GLY A 68 -6.38 -2.54 -11.54
CA GLY A 68 -7.37 -3.60 -11.36
C GLY A 68 -7.79 -3.84 -9.92
N TYR A 69 -8.49 -4.94 -9.69
CA TYR A 69 -8.96 -5.39 -8.38
C TYR A 69 -7.87 -6.22 -7.68
N VAL A 70 -6.75 -5.57 -7.35
CA VAL A 70 -5.55 -6.22 -6.81
C VAL A 70 -5.03 -5.52 -5.57
N GLU A 71 -4.35 -6.27 -4.71
CA GLU A 71 -3.69 -5.73 -3.52
C GLU A 71 -2.21 -5.44 -3.83
N PRO A 72 -1.64 -4.29 -3.40
CA PRO A 72 -0.27 -3.89 -3.73
C PRO A 72 0.77 -4.92 -3.29
N HIS A 73 0.62 -5.47 -2.08
CA HIS A 73 1.53 -6.48 -1.54
C HIS A 73 1.59 -7.76 -2.40
N LYS A 74 0.47 -8.16 -3.00
CA LYS A 74 0.42 -9.33 -3.88
C LYS A 74 1.12 -9.05 -5.20
N VAL A 75 0.98 -7.82 -5.72
CA VAL A 75 1.67 -7.39 -6.95
C VAL A 75 3.18 -7.36 -6.72
N ILE A 76 3.65 -6.78 -5.62
CA ILE A 76 5.08 -6.74 -5.26
C ILE A 76 5.65 -8.17 -5.18
N LYS A 77 4.98 -9.07 -4.44
CA LYS A 77 5.40 -10.48 -4.32
C LYS A 77 5.45 -11.19 -5.68
N ARG A 78 4.49 -10.91 -6.56
CA ARG A 78 4.48 -11.50 -7.91
C ARG A 78 5.67 -11.03 -8.74
N VAL A 79 5.98 -9.74 -8.73
CA VAL A 79 7.15 -9.23 -9.47
C VAL A 79 8.45 -9.80 -8.89
N GLN A 80 8.55 -9.87 -7.56
CA GLN A 80 9.71 -10.49 -6.90
C GLN A 80 9.89 -11.97 -7.25
N SER A 81 8.81 -12.72 -7.46
CA SER A 81 8.89 -14.11 -7.93
C SER A 81 9.49 -14.28 -9.33
N THR A 82 9.57 -13.19 -10.11
CA THR A 82 10.25 -13.16 -11.42
C THR A 82 11.78 -13.02 -11.28
N GLY A 83 12.30 -12.91 -10.05
CA GLY A 83 13.72 -12.70 -9.76
C GLY A 83 14.18 -11.24 -9.89
N LYS A 84 13.24 -10.29 -9.98
CA LYS A 84 13.52 -8.85 -10.07
C LYS A 84 13.22 -8.16 -8.75
N LYS A 85 14.06 -7.20 -8.36
CA LYS A 85 13.78 -6.32 -7.21
C LYS A 85 12.64 -5.37 -7.59
N ALA A 86 11.59 -5.36 -6.78
CA ALA A 86 10.42 -4.51 -6.95
C ALA A 86 10.13 -3.77 -5.65
N GLU A 87 9.99 -2.46 -5.76
CA GLU A 87 9.62 -1.53 -4.69
C GLU A 87 8.37 -0.77 -5.12
N LEU A 88 7.61 -0.23 -4.17
CA LEU A 88 6.52 0.69 -4.51
C LEU A 88 7.11 1.96 -5.13
N TRP A 89 6.43 2.54 -6.11
CA TRP A 89 6.87 3.80 -6.69
C TRP A 89 6.90 4.90 -5.61
N PRO A 90 8.05 5.57 -5.40
CA PRO A 90 8.24 6.43 -4.25
C PRO A 90 7.63 7.82 -4.43
N TYR A 91 7.05 8.15 -5.59
CA TYR A 91 6.56 9.50 -5.87
C TYR A 91 5.05 9.53 -6.10
N VAL A 92 4.37 10.50 -5.50
CA VAL A 92 2.91 10.68 -5.55
C VAL A 92 2.63 12.10 -6.04
N PRO A 93 1.56 12.33 -6.83
CA PRO A 93 1.20 13.69 -7.26
C PRO A 93 0.88 14.61 -6.08
N TYR A 94 1.20 15.90 -6.21
CA TYR A 94 1.02 16.93 -5.17
C TYR A 94 -0.39 16.93 -4.56
N ASN A 95 -1.42 16.76 -5.40
CA ASN A 95 -2.82 16.91 -4.99
C ASN A 95 -3.31 15.85 -4.00
N LEU A 96 -2.59 14.72 -3.87
CA LEU A 96 -2.94 13.64 -2.95
C LEU A 96 -2.24 13.79 -1.59
N VAL A 97 -1.35 14.76 -1.44
CA VAL A 97 -0.55 14.97 -0.24
C VAL A 97 -1.02 16.26 0.44
N ALA A 98 -1.46 16.16 1.69
CA ALA A 98 -1.97 17.31 2.46
C ALA A 98 -0.92 18.43 2.63
N HIS A 99 0.35 18.06 2.82
CA HIS A 99 1.45 19.00 3.03
C HIS A 99 2.65 18.67 2.11
N PRO A 100 2.57 19.03 0.81
CA PRO A 100 3.57 18.64 -0.17
C PRO A 100 4.90 19.43 -0.03
N TYR A 101 4.87 20.58 0.64
CA TYR A 101 6.04 21.47 0.82
C TYR A 101 6.88 21.17 2.07
N VAL A 102 6.55 20.12 2.83
CA VAL A 102 7.29 19.75 4.04
C VAL A 102 8.66 19.14 3.67
N ALA A 103 9.72 19.55 4.37
CA ALA A 103 11.12 19.24 4.03
C ALA A 103 11.43 17.76 3.72
N PRO A 104 10.95 16.76 4.49
CA PRO A 104 11.17 15.35 4.16
C PRO A 104 10.34 14.80 2.96
N THR A 105 9.34 15.53 2.49
CA THR A 105 8.49 15.17 1.33
C THR A 105 9.06 15.70 0.01
N TYR A 106 9.71 16.86 0.06
CA TYR A 106 10.26 17.53 -1.11
C TYR A 106 11.62 16.92 -1.51
N ASP A 107 11.66 16.21 -2.65
CA ASP A 107 12.90 15.67 -3.21
C ASP A 107 13.24 16.42 -4.51
N LYS A 108 14.47 16.97 -4.59
CA LYS A 108 14.98 17.65 -5.79
C LYS A 108 15.08 16.72 -7.01
N LYS A 109 15.02 15.40 -6.80
CA LYS A 109 15.05 14.38 -7.85
C LYS A 109 13.66 14.02 -8.38
N ALA A 110 12.59 14.51 -7.75
CA ALA A 110 11.23 14.24 -8.19
C ALA A 110 10.90 15.03 -9.48
N PRO A 111 10.12 14.45 -10.41
CA PRO A 111 9.57 15.19 -11.54
C PRO A 111 8.70 16.37 -11.07
N PRO A 112 8.54 17.44 -11.89
CA PRO A 112 7.65 18.54 -11.55
C PRO A 112 6.22 18.03 -11.33
N GLY A 113 5.59 18.45 -10.24
CA GLY A 113 4.24 17.99 -9.86
C GLY A 113 4.19 16.66 -9.09
N TYR A 114 5.35 16.12 -8.68
CA TYR A 114 5.44 14.94 -7.80
C TYR A 114 6.24 15.21 -6.52
N VAL A 115 5.84 14.58 -5.43
CA VAL A 115 6.54 14.58 -4.13
C VAL A 115 6.80 13.17 -3.65
N ARG A 116 7.73 12.97 -2.71
CA ARG A 116 8.05 11.64 -2.17
C ARG A 116 6.92 11.14 -1.25
N ASN A 117 6.50 9.88 -1.42
CA ASN A 117 5.49 9.25 -0.57
C ASN A 117 6.04 9.08 0.85
N MET A 118 5.48 9.83 1.82
CA MET A 118 5.87 9.72 3.22
C MET A 118 5.27 8.51 3.94
N GLU A 119 4.27 7.84 3.36
CA GLU A 119 3.59 6.69 3.96
C GLU A 119 4.54 5.50 4.26
N VAL A 120 5.72 5.46 3.63
CA VAL A 120 6.70 4.38 3.81
C VAL A 120 7.64 4.64 5.00
N ILE A 121 7.67 5.86 5.55
CA ILE A 121 8.60 6.26 6.63
C ILE A 121 7.95 6.12 8.03
N THR A 122 6.63 6.00 8.10
CA THR A 122 5.86 5.93 9.35
C THR A 122 6.09 4.66 10.18
N VAL A 123 6.87 3.68 9.70
CA VAL A 123 7.23 2.48 10.49
C VAL A 123 8.52 2.65 11.30
N SER A 124 9.27 3.75 11.15
CA SER A 124 10.52 3.92 11.94
C SER A 124 10.76 5.29 12.54
N SER A 125 9.92 6.30 12.31
CA SER A 125 9.99 7.54 13.08
C SER A 125 8.60 8.16 13.12
N GLN A 126 8.13 8.42 14.34
CA GLN A 126 6.85 9.03 14.65
C GLN A 126 6.66 10.33 13.87
N VAL A 127 5.88 10.27 12.78
CA VAL A 127 5.30 11.48 12.19
C VAL A 127 3.92 11.62 12.79
N VAL A 128 3.90 12.35 13.92
CA VAL A 128 2.70 12.95 14.50
C VAL A 128 1.94 13.63 13.34
N ARG A 129 0.70 13.22 13.05
CA ARG A 129 -0.15 14.01 12.15
C ARG A 129 -0.32 15.39 12.78
N PRO A 130 -0.42 16.50 12.02
CA PRO A 130 -0.67 17.80 12.63
C PRO A 130 -1.99 17.82 13.42
N GLU A 131 -2.98 17.00 13.02
CA GLU A 131 -4.17 16.72 13.83
C GLU A 131 -3.81 16.05 15.16
N ASP A 132 -3.00 14.98 15.17
CA ASP A 132 -2.55 14.30 16.41
C ASP A 132 -1.77 15.23 17.34
N GLN A 133 -1.01 16.18 16.79
CA GLN A 133 -0.30 17.18 17.57
C GLN A 133 -1.30 18.11 18.28
N LEU A 134 -2.36 18.52 17.60
CA LEU A 134 -3.45 19.31 18.17
C LEU A 134 -4.27 18.49 19.19
N THR A 135 -4.54 17.20 18.92
CA THR A 135 -5.25 16.30 19.83
C THR A 135 -4.43 16.01 21.10
N SER A 136 -3.10 15.97 20.99
CA SER A 136 -2.20 15.79 22.15
C SER A 136 -2.10 17.02 23.06
N LEU A 137 -2.47 18.22 22.57
CA LEU A 137 -2.50 19.44 23.38
C LEU A 137 -3.70 19.50 24.34
N PHE A 138 -4.72 18.68 24.11
CA PHE A 138 -5.91 18.59 24.97
C PHE A 138 -6.07 17.20 25.61
N SER A 139 -5.05 16.34 25.53
CA SER A 139 -5.10 14.99 26.09
C SER A 139 -4.88 15.04 27.61
N ASP A 140 -5.93 14.73 28.39
CA ASP A 140 -5.95 14.73 29.86
C ASP A 140 -4.97 13.72 30.49
N ASP A 141 -4.60 12.67 29.74
CA ASP A 141 -3.63 11.65 30.16
C ASP A 141 -2.16 12.12 30.13
N ASN A 142 -1.86 13.26 29.48
CA ASN A 142 -0.51 13.80 29.42
C ASN A 142 -0.38 14.97 30.42
N PRO A 143 0.34 14.80 31.54
CA PRO A 143 0.48 15.84 32.57
C PRO A 143 1.21 17.09 32.07
N ASN A 144 1.85 17.04 30.90
CA ASN A 144 2.48 18.18 30.24
C ASN A 144 1.63 18.83 29.13
N ALA A 145 0.41 18.35 28.85
CA ALA A 145 -0.43 18.87 27.77
C ALA A 145 -1.20 20.15 28.15
N CYS A 146 -1.35 20.48 29.43
CA CYS A 146 -2.08 21.66 29.88
C CYS A 146 -1.25 22.95 29.71
N SER A 147 -1.27 23.52 28.50
CA SER A 147 -0.42 24.68 28.14
C SER A 147 -1.16 25.87 27.51
N ILE A 148 -2.49 25.91 27.58
CA ILE A 148 -3.28 27.05 27.08
C ILE A 148 -3.91 27.76 28.29
N MET A 149 -3.39 28.95 28.61
CA MET A 149 -4.04 29.97 29.46
C MET A 149 -4.80 30.97 28.57
#